data_AF-A0A1B0NFV2-F1
#
_entry.id   AF-A0A1B0NFV2-F1
#
_cell.length_a   1.000
_cell.length_b   1.000
_cell.length_c   1.000
_cell.angle_alpha   90.00
_cell.angle_beta   90.00
_cell.angle_gamma   90.00
#
_symmetry.space_group_name_H-M   'P 1'
#
loop_
_entity.id
_entity.type
_entity.pdbx_description
1 polymer ?
#
loop_
_entity_poly.entity_id
_entity_poly.type
_entity_poly.pdbx_seq_one_letter_code
_entity_poly.pdbx_strand_id
1 'polypeptide(L)'
;HEGGELQDVFRDHEIQPANDGKPSGKGGVSASTGLNSSLTSRLVSVINSSPVMLFMKGKPEEPKCGFSRKVVEILQQEKVEFKSFDILTDDEVRQGLKIHSNWSSYPQLYIKGELIGGSDVALEMQKSGELKRLLTEKGIVPQESHKDRLKKLVSSSPIMLFMKGNPEAPRCGFSSKVVNALKEEGLSFGSFDILSDEEVRQGLKEFSNWPTYPQLYYKGELIGGCD
;
A
#
# COMPACT_ATOMS: atom_id res chain seq x y z
N HIS A 1 -6.32 -8.66 -44.13
CA HIS A 1 -5.72 -8.12 -42.90
C HIS A 1 -5.76 -6.60 -42.99
N GLU A 2 -6.95 -5.99 -43.10
CA GLU A 2 -7.94 -5.70 -42.04
C GLU A 2 -7.60 -4.41 -41.28
N GLY A 3 -7.89 -3.28 -41.94
CA GLY A 3 -7.97 -1.95 -41.34
C GLY A 3 -9.29 -1.72 -40.59
N GLY A 4 -9.76 -2.73 -39.84
CA GLY A 4 -11.00 -2.67 -39.06
C GLY A 4 -10.81 -2.39 -37.57
N GLU A 5 -9.66 -2.72 -36.98
CA GLU A 5 -9.49 -2.70 -35.51
C GLU A 5 -9.14 -1.32 -34.92
N LEU A 6 -8.80 -0.32 -35.75
CA LEU A 6 -8.44 1.02 -35.25
C LEU A 6 -9.60 2.02 -35.26
N GLN A 7 -10.72 1.72 -35.93
CA GLN A 7 -11.89 2.62 -35.94
C GLN A 7 -12.83 2.40 -34.74
N ASP A 8 -12.80 1.23 -34.11
CA ASP A 8 -13.59 0.93 -32.90
C ASP A 8 -13.01 1.56 -31.62
N VAL A 9 -11.73 1.94 -31.61
CA VAL A 9 -11.09 2.57 -30.44
C VAL A 9 -11.51 4.03 -30.24
N PHE A 10 -11.85 4.74 -31.32
CA PHE A 10 -12.13 6.18 -31.29
C PHE A 10 -13.62 6.53 -31.20
N ARG A 11 -14.53 5.54 -31.24
CA ARG A 11 -15.97 5.77 -31.15
C ARG A 11 -16.50 5.72 -29.71
N ASP A 12 -15.74 5.14 -28.78
CA ASP A 12 -16.11 4.95 -27.37
C ASP A 12 -15.73 6.11 -26.42
N HIS A 13 -15.06 7.15 -26.94
CA HIS A 13 -14.59 8.29 -26.14
C HIS A 13 -15.16 9.61 -26.66
N GLU A 14 -16.40 9.96 -26.33
CA GLU A 14 -17.00 11.28 -26.60
C GLU A 14 -16.18 12.43 -25.97
N ILE A 15 -15.05 12.78 -26.59
CA ILE A 15 -14.16 13.85 -26.18
C ILE A 15 -14.66 15.14 -26.83
N GLN A 16 -15.26 16.02 -26.02
CA GLN A 16 -15.36 17.44 -26.35
C GLN A 16 -14.13 18.19 -25.79
N PRO A 17 -13.64 19.23 -26.48
CA PRO A 17 -12.47 19.97 -26.04
C PRO A 17 -12.73 20.74 -24.74
N ALA A 18 -11.76 20.68 -23.82
CA ALA A 18 -11.76 21.36 -22.54
C ALA A 18 -11.71 22.88 -22.72
N ASN A 19 -12.49 23.60 -21.90
CA ASN A 19 -12.33 25.02 -21.67
C ASN A 19 -11.78 25.21 -20.25
N ASP A 20 -10.63 25.87 -20.16
CA ASP A 20 -9.91 26.17 -18.92
C ASP A 20 -10.71 27.10 -18.01
N GLY A 21 -10.78 26.74 -16.72
CA GLY A 21 -11.40 27.60 -15.71
C GLY A 21 -11.31 27.01 -14.31
N LYS A 22 -10.20 27.28 -13.61
CA LYS A 22 -10.09 27.10 -12.16
C LYS A 22 -11.11 28.03 -11.46
N PRO A 23 -11.73 27.61 -10.34
CA PRO A 23 -11.44 28.34 -9.10
C PRO A 23 -11.37 27.49 -7.82
N SER A 24 -10.76 28.14 -6.83
CA SER A 24 -10.50 27.76 -5.45
C SER A 24 -11.74 27.82 -4.54
N GLY A 25 -11.78 26.97 -3.50
CA GLY A 25 -12.16 27.38 -2.14
C GLY A 25 -13.64 27.45 -1.73
N LYS A 26 -14.01 26.55 -0.80
CA LYS A 26 -15.07 26.61 0.23
C LYS A 26 -16.55 26.66 -0.18
N GLY A 27 -17.34 25.85 0.52
CA GLY A 27 -18.77 26.07 0.77
C GLY A 27 -19.65 25.00 0.16
N GLY A 28 -20.21 24.13 1.00
CA GLY A 28 -21.23 23.20 0.56
C GLY A 28 -22.48 23.93 0.07
N VAL A 29 -22.99 23.51 -1.09
CA VAL A 29 -24.41 23.59 -1.43
C VAL A 29 -24.74 22.37 -2.28
N SER A 30 -25.75 21.64 -1.83
CA SER A 30 -26.43 20.55 -2.52
C SER A 30 -26.87 20.97 -3.92
N ALA A 31 -26.16 20.52 -4.96
CA ALA A 31 -26.67 20.55 -6.32
C ALA A 31 -27.56 19.32 -6.52
N SER A 32 -28.81 19.55 -6.93
CA SER A 32 -29.80 18.52 -7.24
C SER A 32 -29.31 17.62 -8.37
N THR A 33 -28.55 16.59 -8.01
CA THR A 33 -28.23 15.47 -8.89
C THR A 33 -29.55 14.82 -9.28
N GLY A 34 -29.79 14.60 -10.57
CA GLY A 34 -31.04 14.00 -11.11
C GLY A 34 -31.29 12.55 -10.69
N LEU A 35 -30.79 12.12 -9.54
CA LEU A 35 -30.98 10.82 -8.93
C LEU A 35 -32.21 10.88 -8.02
N ASN A 36 -33.08 9.87 -8.13
CA ASN A 36 -34.15 9.72 -7.14
C ASN A 36 -33.56 9.30 -5.78
N SER A 37 -34.26 9.63 -4.69
CA SER A 37 -33.77 9.39 -3.33
C SER A 37 -33.49 7.91 -3.03
N SER A 38 -34.30 7.00 -3.59
CA SER A 38 -34.13 5.55 -3.44
C SER A 38 -32.80 5.04 -4.03
N LEU A 39 -32.43 5.51 -5.22
CA LEU A 39 -31.18 5.15 -5.87
C LEU A 39 -30.00 5.73 -5.09
N THR A 40 -30.07 6.99 -4.65
CA THR A 40 -29.01 7.59 -3.81
C THR A 40 -28.76 6.78 -2.54
N SER A 41 -29.82 6.36 -1.83
CA SER A 41 -29.67 5.49 -0.65
C SER A 41 -29.04 4.14 -0.99
N ARG A 42 -29.41 3.54 -2.13
CA ARG A 42 -28.81 2.28 -2.61
C ARG A 42 -27.32 2.45 -2.89
N LEU A 43 -26.92 3.52 -3.58
CA LEU A 43 -25.52 3.80 -3.90
C LEU A 43 -24.68 3.96 -2.63
N VAL A 44 -25.14 4.79 -1.69
CA VAL A 44 -24.47 5.01 -0.40
C VAL A 44 -24.35 3.69 0.37
N SER A 45 -25.39 2.85 0.37
CA SER A 45 -25.36 1.55 1.01
C SER A 45 -24.30 0.61 0.41
N VAL A 46 -24.20 0.53 -0.92
CA VAL A 46 -23.21 -0.34 -1.58
C VAL A 46 -21.79 0.20 -1.38
N ILE A 47 -21.58 1.52 -1.52
CA ILE A 47 -20.29 2.18 -1.27
C ILE A 47 -19.77 1.86 0.13
N ASN A 48 -20.65 1.93 1.14
CA ASN A 48 -20.28 1.71 2.54
C ASN A 48 -20.37 0.23 2.98
N SER A 49 -20.63 -0.70 2.07
CA SER A 49 -20.75 -2.13 2.40
C SER A 49 -19.40 -2.78 2.76
N SER A 50 -18.29 -2.09 2.53
CA SER A 50 -16.94 -2.48 2.92
C SER A 50 -16.08 -1.22 3.17
N PRO A 51 -15.12 -1.25 4.11
CA PRO A 51 -14.16 -0.16 4.29
C PRO A 51 -13.33 0.15 3.05
N VAL A 52 -13.08 -0.85 2.19
CA VAL A 52 -12.47 -0.67 0.87
C VAL A 52 -13.39 -1.30 -0.15
N MET A 53 -13.92 -0.47 -1.06
CA MET A 53 -14.93 -0.86 -2.03
C MET A 53 -14.47 -0.48 -3.45
N LEU A 54 -14.41 -1.46 -4.34
CA LEU A 54 -13.97 -1.29 -5.72
C LEU A 54 -15.13 -1.53 -6.70
N PHE A 55 -15.55 -0.49 -7.40
CA PHE A 55 -16.49 -0.60 -8.52
C PHE A 55 -15.70 -0.81 -9.80
N MET A 56 -15.86 -1.96 -10.45
CA MET A 56 -15.00 -2.40 -11.55
C MET A 56 -15.79 -3.14 -12.63
N LYS A 57 -15.16 -3.31 -13.81
CA LYS A 57 -15.71 -4.15 -14.89
C LYS A 57 -15.27 -5.60 -14.67
N GLY A 58 -16.21 -6.50 -14.39
CA GLY A 58 -15.93 -7.89 -14.01
C GLY A 58 -15.69 -8.06 -12.50
N LYS A 59 -15.01 -9.15 -12.14
CA LYS A 59 -14.71 -9.51 -10.74
C LYS A 59 -13.19 -9.49 -10.48
N PRO A 60 -12.71 -9.46 -9.23
CA PRO A 60 -11.29 -9.48 -8.92
C PRO A 60 -10.56 -10.70 -9.51
N GLU A 61 -11.22 -11.85 -9.51
CA GLU A 61 -10.69 -13.11 -10.04
C GLU A 61 -10.76 -13.17 -11.57
N GLU A 62 -11.68 -12.41 -12.17
CA GLU A 62 -11.93 -12.36 -13.61
C GLU A 62 -12.21 -10.91 -14.08
N PRO A 63 -11.19 -10.04 -14.09
CA PRO A 63 -11.36 -8.64 -14.48
C PRO A 63 -11.54 -8.53 -15.99
N LYS A 64 -12.61 -7.85 -16.41
CA LYS A 64 -13.00 -7.67 -17.82
C LYS A 64 -12.41 -6.42 -18.48
N CYS A 65 -11.53 -5.71 -17.78
CA CYS A 65 -10.88 -4.50 -18.26
C CYS A 65 -9.48 -4.35 -17.65
N GLY A 66 -8.49 -3.96 -18.46
CA GLY A 66 -7.11 -3.75 -18.00
C GLY A 66 -6.99 -2.72 -16.88
N PHE A 67 -7.77 -1.64 -16.92
CA PHE A 67 -7.78 -0.64 -15.84
C PHE A 67 -8.35 -1.19 -14.53
N SER A 68 -9.39 -2.03 -14.61
CA SER A 68 -9.94 -2.74 -13.46
C SER A 68 -8.92 -3.71 -12.87
N ARG A 69 -8.20 -4.46 -13.72
CA ARG A 69 -7.12 -5.35 -13.30
C ARG A 69 -6.01 -4.60 -12.55
N LYS A 70 -5.57 -3.43 -13.06
CA LYS A 70 -4.54 -2.61 -12.40
C LYS A 70 -4.91 -2.28 -10.95
N VAL A 71 -6.15 -1.85 -10.67
CA VAL A 71 -6.56 -1.50 -9.30
C VAL A 71 -6.62 -2.73 -8.39
N VAL A 72 -7.06 -3.88 -8.92
CA VAL A 72 -7.02 -5.16 -8.18
C VAL A 72 -5.58 -5.51 -7.79
N GLU A 73 -4.63 -5.42 -8.73
CA GLU A 73 -3.21 -5.69 -8.48
C GLU A 73 -2.63 -4.75 -7.43
N ILE A 74 -2.96 -3.46 -7.47
CA ILE A 74 -2.54 -2.46 -6.48
C ILE A 74 -3.02 -2.86 -5.07
N LEU A 75 -4.32 -3.15 -4.92
CA LEU A 75 -4.88 -3.51 -3.61
C LEU A 75 -4.29 -4.82 -3.07
N GLN A 76 -4.01 -5.78 -3.93
CA GLN A 76 -3.34 -7.03 -3.56
C GLN A 76 -1.88 -6.80 -3.11
N GLN A 77 -1.15 -5.92 -3.80
CA GLN A 77 0.23 -5.56 -3.42
C GLN A 77 0.29 -4.84 -2.07
N GLU A 78 -0.69 -3.96 -1.80
CA GLU A 78 -0.85 -3.29 -0.51
C GLU A 78 -1.40 -4.23 0.59
N LYS A 79 -1.71 -5.49 0.24
CA LYS A 79 -2.27 -6.53 1.13
C LYS A 79 -3.56 -6.06 1.83
N VAL A 80 -4.39 -5.35 1.08
CA VAL A 80 -5.66 -4.80 1.56
C VAL A 80 -6.78 -5.78 1.23
N GLU A 81 -7.57 -6.14 2.23
CA GLU A 81 -8.86 -6.80 1.98
C GLU A 81 -9.86 -5.78 1.45
N PHE A 82 -10.55 -6.14 0.36
CA PHE A 82 -11.55 -5.27 -0.26
C PHE A 82 -12.73 -6.07 -0.79
N LYS A 83 -13.86 -5.38 -0.96
CA LYS A 83 -15.03 -5.90 -1.67
C LYS A 83 -15.14 -5.22 -3.02
N SER A 84 -15.69 -5.92 -4.01
CA SER A 84 -15.91 -5.38 -5.35
C SER A 84 -17.38 -5.43 -5.77
N PHE A 85 -17.75 -4.56 -6.71
CA PHE A 85 -19.04 -4.59 -7.40
C PHE A 85 -18.80 -4.55 -8.91
N ASP A 86 -19.35 -5.52 -9.64
CA ASP A 86 -19.26 -5.56 -11.10
C ASP A 86 -20.29 -4.59 -11.70
N ILE A 87 -19.84 -3.45 -12.22
CA ILE A 87 -20.75 -2.43 -12.77
C ILE A 87 -21.40 -2.86 -14.09
N LEU A 88 -20.99 -3.98 -14.67
CA LEU A 88 -21.61 -4.51 -15.89
C LEU A 88 -22.92 -5.25 -15.60
N THR A 89 -23.17 -5.62 -14.34
CA THR A 89 -24.38 -6.36 -13.96
C THR A 89 -25.55 -5.46 -13.57
N ASP A 90 -25.32 -4.14 -13.42
CA ASP A 90 -26.33 -3.20 -12.95
C ASP A 90 -26.09 -1.81 -13.54
N ASP A 91 -26.87 -1.45 -14.57
CA ASP A 91 -26.70 -0.17 -15.26
C ASP A 91 -27.19 1.03 -14.41
N GLU A 92 -28.19 0.84 -13.54
CA GLU A 92 -28.64 1.91 -12.63
C GLU A 92 -27.54 2.31 -11.66
N VAL A 93 -26.87 1.33 -11.04
CA VAL A 93 -25.72 1.58 -10.18
C VAL A 93 -24.57 2.18 -10.99
N ARG A 94 -24.32 1.67 -12.20
CA ARG A 94 -23.26 2.14 -13.09
C ARG A 94 -23.41 3.62 -13.47
N GLN A 95 -24.60 4.04 -13.90
CA GLN A 95 -24.85 5.44 -14.26
C GLN A 95 -24.98 6.31 -13.01
N GLY A 96 -25.67 5.81 -11.99
CA GLY A 96 -25.89 6.50 -10.73
C GLY A 96 -24.60 6.88 -10.03
N LEU A 97 -23.62 5.97 -9.96
CA LEU A 97 -22.32 6.24 -9.35
C LEU A 97 -21.55 7.35 -10.06
N LYS A 98 -21.55 7.39 -11.40
CA LYS A 98 -20.86 8.45 -12.14
C LYS A 98 -21.37 9.84 -11.76
N ILE A 99 -22.69 9.96 -11.62
CA ILE A 99 -23.36 11.19 -11.21
C ILE A 99 -23.08 11.49 -9.74
N HIS A 100 -23.24 10.48 -8.87
CA HIS A 100 -23.06 10.63 -7.42
C HIS A 100 -21.64 11.06 -7.05
N SER A 101 -20.64 10.48 -7.71
CA SER A 101 -19.22 10.68 -7.42
C SER A 101 -18.60 11.82 -8.23
N ASN A 102 -19.35 12.40 -9.16
CA ASN A 102 -18.86 13.33 -10.19
C ASN A 102 -17.61 12.78 -10.91
N TRP A 103 -17.62 11.49 -11.25
CA TRP A 103 -16.48 10.80 -11.88
C TRP A 103 -16.94 9.95 -13.08
N SER A 104 -16.39 10.22 -14.26
CA SER A 104 -16.97 9.72 -15.52
C SER A 104 -16.58 8.27 -15.88
N SER A 105 -15.56 7.70 -15.24
CA SER A 105 -14.94 6.44 -15.65
C SER A 105 -14.93 5.35 -14.57
N TYR A 106 -14.57 4.13 -14.98
CA TYR A 106 -14.36 2.98 -14.09
C TYR A 106 -12.98 2.36 -14.39
N PRO A 107 -12.30 1.79 -13.40
CA PRO A 107 -12.77 1.51 -12.03
C PRO A 107 -12.92 2.75 -11.14
N GLN A 108 -13.68 2.66 -10.05
CA GLN A 108 -13.73 3.64 -8.97
C GLN A 108 -13.40 2.97 -7.65
N LEU A 109 -12.37 3.46 -6.95
CA LEU A 109 -11.95 2.99 -5.64
C LEU A 109 -12.50 3.91 -4.55
N TYR A 110 -13.14 3.33 -3.54
CA TYR A 110 -13.61 4.03 -2.34
C TYR A 110 -12.93 3.46 -1.10
N ILE A 111 -12.54 4.35 -0.18
CA ILE A 111 -12.04 4.00 1.15
C ILE A 111 -12.89 4.72 2.19
N LYS A 112 -13.51 3.98 3.11
CA LYS A 112 -14.43 4.49 4.15
C LYS A 112 -15.52 5.42 3.58
N GLY A 113 -16.04 5.05 2.41
CA GLY A 113 -17.09 5.79 1.71
C GLY A 113 -16.64 7.03 0.93
N GLU A 114 -15.36 7.38 0.97
CA GLU A 114 -14.78 8.49 0.22
C GLU A 114 -14.21 8.00 -1.11
N LEU A 115 -14.53 8.68 -2.22
CA LEU A 115 -13.94 8.38 -3.53
C LEU A 115 -12.44 8.73 -3.50
N ILE A 116 -11.61 7.75 -3.84
CA ILE A 116 -10.17 7.94 -4.02
C ILE A 116 -9.87 8.29 -5.47
N GLY A 117 -10.49 7.58 -6.42
CA GLY A 117 -10.35 7.85 -7.85
C GLY A 117 -10.36 6.58 -8.69
N GLY A 118 -9.88 6.72 -9.93
CA GLY A 118 -9.74 5.63 -10.88
C GLY A 118 -8.37 4.93 -10.85
N SER A 119 -8.05 4.20 -11.91
CA SER A 119 -6.80 3.42 -11.98
C SER A 119 -5.54 4.27 -11.93
N ASP A 120 -5.53 5.42 -12.58
CA ASP A 120 -4.31 6.24 -12.68
C ASP A 120 -4.01 6.94 -11.36
N VAL A 121 -5.04 7.45 -10.68
CA VAL A 121 -4.93 8.03 -9.34
C VAL A 121 -4.46 6.99 -8.33
N ALA A 122 -5.07 5.79 -8.34
CA ALA A 122 -4.65 4.70 -7.46
C ALA A 122 -3.18 4.31 -7.68
N LEU A 123 -2.74 4.25 -8.93
CA LEU A 123 -1.35 3.94 -9.28
C LEU A 123 -0.37 5.04 -8.85
N GLU A 124 -0.76 6.31 -9.03
CA GLU A 124 0.04 7.46 -8.57
C GLU A 124 0.20 7.46 -7.05
N MET A 125 -0.89 7.30 -6.31
CA MET A 125 -0.89 7.22 -4.85
C MET A 125 -0.10 6.01 -4.33
N GLN A 126 -0.14 4.88 -5.04
CA GLN A 126 0.68 3.72 -4.70
C GLN A 126 2.18 4.04 -4.85
N LYS A 127 2.57 4.60 -6.00
CA LYS A 127 3.98 4.95 -6.30
C LYS A 127 4.54 6.00 -5.34
N SER A 128 3.72 6.98 -4.94
CA SER A 128 4.13 8.01 -3.97
C SER A 128 4.13 7.52 -2.52
N GLY A 129 3.54 6.35 -2.24
CA GLY A 129 3.31 5.83 -0.88
C GLY A 129 2.13 6.48 -0.15
N GLU A 130 1.42 7.42 -0.80
CA GLU A 130 0.26 8.08 -0.23
C GLU A 130 -0.90 7.12 0.03
N LEU A 131 -1.11 6.13 -0.85
CA LEU A 131 -2.15 5.13 -0.69
C LEU A 131 -1.95 4.35 0.61
N LYS A 132 -0.72 3.85 0.83
CA LYS A 132 -0.36 3.14 2.05
C LYS A 132 -0.58 4.00 3.28
N ARG A 133 -0.13 5.26 3.26
CA ARG A 133 -0.35 6.21 4.37
C ARG A 133 -1.83 6.36 4.67
N LEU A 134 -2.65 6.63 3.66
CA LEU A 134 -4.10 6.81 3.80
C LEU A 134 -4.78 5.56 4.39
N LEU A 135 -4.46 4.37 3.87
CA LEU A 135 -4.96 3.10 4.38
C LEU A 135 -4.60 2.92 5.86
N THR A 136 -3.40 3.33 6.24
CA THR A 136 -2.91 3.20 7.62
C THR A 136 -3.60 4.20 8.55
N GLU A 137 -3.76 5.46 8.12
CA GLU A 137 -4.48 6.51 8.85
C GLU A 137 -5.96 6.17 9.06
N LYS A 138 -6.60 5.54 8.06
CA LYS A 138 -7.99 5.07 8.13
C LYS A 138 -8.14 3.73 8.87
N GLY A 139 -7.05 3.16 9.40
CA GLY A 139 -7.04 1.91 10.16
C GLY A 139 -7.41 0.67 9.32
N ILE A 140 -7.18 0.72 8.01
CA ILE A 140 -7.42 -0.41 7.09
C ILE A 140 -6.26 -1.39 7.15
N VAL A 141 -5.03 -0.86 7.10
CA VAL A 141 -3.82 -1.65 7.30
C VAL A 141 -3.19 -1.26 8.64
N PRO A 142 -2.54 -2.20 9.34
CA PRO A 142 -1.87 -1.90 10.60
C PRO A 142 -0.80 -0.83 10.42
N GLN A 143 -0.73 0.14 11.35
CA GLN A 143 0.48 0.92 11.55
C GLN A 143 1.61 -0.05 11.88
N GLU A 144 2.69 -0.01 11.11
CA GLU A 144 3.87 -0.81 11.43
C GLU A 144 4.43 -0.33 12.76
N SER A 145 4.38 -1.19 13.79
CA SER A 145 4.90 -0.81 15.09
C SER A 145 6.44 -0.80 15.07
N HIS A 146 7.05 -0.03 15.97
CA HIS A 146 8.51 -0.09 16.16
C HIS A 146 8.98 -1.54 16.38
N LYS A 147 8.20 -2.34 17.12
CA LYS A 147 8.46 -3.76 17.35
C LYS A 147 8.46 -4.60 16.05
N ASP A 148 7.57 -4.30 15.10
CA ASP A 148 7.53 -5.00 13.81
C ASP A 148 8.76 -4.69 12.95
N ARG A 149 9.20 -3.42 12.97
CA ARG A 149 10.45 -3.00 12.31
C ARG A 149 11.65 -3.76 12.88
N LEU A 150 11.76 -3.84 14.20
CA LEU A 150 12.84 -4.60 14.86
C LEU A 150 12.77 -6.09 14.50
N LYS A 151 11.57 -6.69 14.54
CA LYS A 151 11.36 -8.10 14.18
C LYS A 151 11.79 -8.40 12.74
N LYS A 152 11.50 -7.50 11.80
CA LYS A 152 11.97 -7.61 10.40
C LYS A 152 13.49 -7.49 10.31
N LEU A 153 14.09 -6.54 11.03
CA LEU A 153 15.54 -6.35 11.02
C LEU A 153 16.29 -7.59 11.55
N VAL A 154 15.89 -8.13 12.71
CA VAL A 154 16.56 -9.31 13.30
C VAL A 154 16.39 -10.58 12.45
N SER A 155 15.39 -10.60 11.57
CA SER A 155 15.09 -11.73 10.68
C SER A 155 15.51 -11.47 9.22
N SER A 156 16.20 -10.35 8.94
CA SER A 156 16.57 -9.95 7.57
C SER A 156 17.64 -10.85 6.94
N SER A 157 18.38 -11.60 7.77
CA SER A 157 19.30 -12.67 7.37
C SER A 157 19.18 -13.84 8.35
N PRO A 158 19.40 -15.11 7.92
CA PRO A 158 19.40 -16.25 8.82
C PRO A 158 20.36 -16.11 10.00
N ILE A 159 21.51 -15.45 9.78
CA ILE A 159 22.45 -15.03 10.82
C ILE A 159 22.57 -13.51 10.70
N MET A 160 22.14 -12.78 11.73
CA MET A 160 22.12 -11.33 11.72
C MET A 160 22.91 -10.76 12.90
N LEU A 161 23.94 -9.96 12.60
CA LEU A 161 24.82 -9.35 13.59
C LEU A 161 24.55 -7.85 13.70
N PHE A 162 24.06 -7.43 14.87
CA PHE A 162 23.96 -6.01 15.23
C PHE A 162 25.24 -5.62 15.96
N MET A 163 26.03 -4.73 15.36
CA MET A 163 27.36 -4.39 15.85
C MET A 163 27.65 -2.90 15.73
N LYS A 164 28.70 -2.44 16.43
CA LYS A 164 29.24 -1.08 16.24
C LYS A 164 30.19 -1.10 15.03
N GLY A 165 29.85 -0.38 13.97
CA GLY A 165 30.56 -0.42 12.67
C GLY A 165 30.03 -1.50 11.73
N ASN A 166 30.86 -1.96 10.80
CA ASN A 166 30.52 -3.02 9.82
C ASN A 166 31.60 -4.13 9.79
N PRO A 167 31.37 -5.27 9.10
CA PRO A 167 32.29 -6.41 9.11
C PRO A 167 33.68 -6.15 8.52
N GLU A 168 33.83 -5.10 7.72
CA GLU A 168 35.09 -4.66 7.13
C GLU A 168 35.84 -3.68 8.06
N ALA A 169 35.09 -2.86 8.80
CA ALA A 169 35.59 -1.84 9.72
C ALA A 169 34.80 -1.83 11.05
N PRO A 170 34.99 -2.83 11.93
CA PRO A 170 34.38 -2.83 13.26
C PRO A 170 34.89 -1.66 14.10
N ARG A 171 34.00 -1.03 14.87
CA ARG A 171 34.31 0.14 15.72
C ARG A 171 34.43 -0.20 17.22
N CYS A 172 34.48 -1.49 17.55
CA CYS A 172 34.57 -1.97 18.93
C CYS A 172 35.20 -3.37 18.95
N GLY A 173 36.09 -3.63 19.93
CA GLY A 173 36.79 -4.93 20.03
C GLY A 173 35.85 -6.14 20.19
N PHE A 174 34.73 -5.98 20.91
CA PHE A 174 33.72 -7.04 21.01
C PHE A 174 33.04 -7.33 19.67
N SER A 175 32.74 -6.29 18.88
CA SER A 175 32.25 -6.47 17.51
C SER A 175 33.26 -7.23 16.66
N SER A 176 34.55 -6.86 16.73
CA SER A 176 35.61 -7.53 15.96
C SER A 176 35.72 -9.02 16.30
N LYS A 177 35.62 -9.38 17.59
CA LYS A 177 35.66 -10.77 18.04
C LYS A 177 34.55 -11.61 17.40
N VAL A 178 33.30 -11.13 17.41
CA VAL A 178 32.17 -11.86 16.81
C VAL A 178 32.32 -11.97 15.29
N VAL A 179 32.74 -10.90 14.62
CA VAL A 179 32.98 -10.92 13.17
C VAL A 179 34.05 -11.95 12.80
N ASN A 180 35.16 -11.99 13.55
CA ASN A 180 36.24 -12.94 13.27
C ASN A 180 35.78 -14.38 13.48
N ALA A 181 35.08 -14.67 14.59
CA ALA A 181 34.53 -16.00 14.84
C ALA A 181 33.59 -16.46 13.72
N LEU A 182 32.67 -15.61 13.26
CA LEU A 182 31.77 -15.95 12.15
C LEU A 182 32.52 -16.20 10.84
N LYS A 183 33.59 -15.43 10.57
CA LYS A 183 34.43 -15.60 9.37
C LYS A 183 35.27 -16.88 9.45
N GLU A 184 35.83 -17.20 10.61
CA GLU A 184 36.62 -18.41 10.85
C GLU A 184 35.78 -19.68 10.66
N GLU A 185 34.52 -19.66 11.11
CA GLU A 185 33.54 -20.74 10.89
C GLU A 185 32.98 -20.77 9.45
N GLY A 186 33.36 -19.82 8.59
CA GLY A 186 32.90 -19.75 7.19
C GLY A 186 31.41 -19.43 7.03
N LEU A 187 30.79 -18.79 8.03
CA LEU A 187 29.36 -18.49 8.02
C LEU A 187 29.07 -17.22 7.22
N SER A 188 28.04 -17.26 6.36
CA SER A 188 27.47 -16.07 5.75
C SER A 188 26.49 -15.41 6.72
N PHE A 189 26.62 -14.10 6.93
CA PHE A 189 25.79 -13.35 7.86
C PHE A 189 25.46 -11.95 7.31
N GLY A 190 24.30 -11.44 7.70
CA GLY A 190 23.95 -10.03 7.55
C GLY A 190 24.49 -9.21 8.72
N SER A 191 24.69 -7.91 8.52
CA SER A 191 25.11 -7.01 9.60
C SER A 191 24.36 -5.68 9.58
N PHE A 192 24.25 -5.06 10.75
CA PHE A 192 23.66 -3.74 10.91
C PHE A 192 24.49 -2.91 11.88
N ASP A 193 24.89 -1.69 11.46
CA ASP A 193 25.62 -0.76 12.31
C ASP A 193 24.65 -0.02 13.25
N ILE A 194 24.66 -0.39 14.53
CA ILE A 194 23.77 0.24 15.53
C ILE A 194 24.13 1.69 15.84
N LEU A 195 25.28 2.19 15.37
CA LEU A 195 25.62 3.61 15.51
C LEU A 195 24.95 4.49 14.46
N SER A 196 24.41 3.88 13.40
CA SER A 196 23.72 4.60 12.32
C SER A 196 22.26 4.95 12.66
N ASP A 197 21.66 4.25 13.63
CA ASP A 197 20.25 4.37 13.99
C ASP A 197 20.04 4.18 15.49
N GLU A 198 19.85 5.30 16.21
CA GLU A 198 19.68 5.30 17.66
C GLU A 198 18.34 4.69 18.09
N GLU A 199 17.31 4.76 17.25
CA GLU A 199 15.98 4.18 17.52
C GLU A 199 16.07 2.65 17.52
N VAL A 200 16.71 2.07 16.49
CA VAL A 200 16.99 0.63 16.41
C VAL A 200 17.91 0.19 17.55
N ARG A 201 18.92 1.01 17.89
CA ARG A 201 19.87 0.71 18.97
C ARG A 201 19.21 0.63 20.34
N GLN A 202 18.33 1.56 20.68
CA GLN A 202 17.63 1.50 21.97
C GLN A 202 16.53 0.44 21.92
N GLY A 203 15.79 0.38 20.82
CA GLY A 203 14.71 -0.59 20.61
C GLY A 203 15.16 -2.04 20.74
N LEU A 204 16.30 -2.42 20.17
CA LEU A 204 16.79 -3.80 20.24
C LEU A 204 17.19 -4.23 21.64
N LYS A 205 17.69 -3.32 22.49
CA LYS A 205 18.00 -3.66 23.88
C LYS A 205 16.75 -4.06 24.64
N GLU A 206 15.67 -3.30 24.46
CA GLU A 206 14.37 -3.59 25.06
C GLU A 206 13.73 -4.84 24.44
N PHE A 207 13.76 -4.94 23.11
CA PHE A 207 13.16 -6.04 22.34
C PHE A 207 13.75 -7.41 22.73
N SER A 208 15.06 -7.46 22.96
CA SER A 208 15.79 -8.70 23.26
C SER A 208 16.03 -8.92 24.74
N ASN A 209 15.67 -7.95 25.58
CA ASN A 209 16.07 -7.90 27.00
C ASN A 209 17.58 -8.09 27.19
N TRP A 210 18.39 -7.49 26.30
CA TRP A 210 19.85 -7.60 26.30
C TRP A 210 20.51 -6.22 26.26
N PRO A 211 21.34 -5.85 27.25
CA PRO A 211 21.76 -4.46 27.44
C PRO A 211 22.88 -3.99 26.49
N THR A 212 23.67 -4.90 25.94
CA THR A 212 24.93 -4.59 25.25
C THR A 212 24.95 -5.00 23.78
N TYR A 213 26.01 -4.57 23.09
CA TYR A 213 26.32 -4.93 21.71
C TYR A 213 27.78 -5.38 21.62
N PRO A 214 28.11 -6.30 20.70
CA PRO A 214 27.28 -6.83 19.61
C PRO A 214 26.17 -7.80 20.07
N GLN A 215 25.08 -7.88 19.30
CA GLN A 215 24.01 -8.88 19.46
C GLN A 215 23.93 -9.73 18.19
N LEU A 216 23.97 -11.05 18.36
CA LEU A 216 23.90 -12.02 17.27
C LEU A 216 22.57 -12.77 17.33
N TYR A 217 21.88 -12.81 16.18
CA TYR A 217 20.60 -13.49 16.02
C TYR A 217 20.73 -14.64 15.03
N TYR A 218 20.03 -15.75 15.32
CA TYR A 218 19.82 -16.86 14.40
C TYR A 218 18.32 -17.01 14.14
N LYS A 219 17.90 -16.89 12.88
CA LYS A 219 16.48 -16.96 12.45
C LYS A 219 15.54 -16.06 13.28
N GLY A 220 16.03 -14.87 13.66
CA GLY A 220 15.29 -13.89 14.44
C GLY A 220 15.30 -14.11 15.96
N GLU A 221 15.94 -15.16 16.46
CA GLU A 221 16.13 -15.40 17.89
C GLU A 221 17.52 -14.95 18.34
N LEU A 222 17.60 -14.23 19.46
CA LEU A 222 18.89 -13.82 20.04
C LEU A 222 19.62 -15.07 20.54
N ILE A 223 20.83 -15.31 20.01
CA ILE A 223 21.69 -16.41 20.47
C ILE A 223 22.79 -15.95 21.42
N GLY A 224 23.09 -14.65 21.45
CA GLY A 224 23.98 -14.06 22.44
C GLY A 224 24.61 -12.75 21.97
N GLY A 225 25.46 -12.21 22.83
CA GLY A 225 26.34 -11.09 22.54
C GLY A 225 27.73 -11.34 23.09
N CYS A 226 28.73 -10.66 22.55
CA CYS A 226 30.07 -10.66 23.13
C CYS A 226 30.17 -9.49 24.12
N ASP A 227 30.36 -9.81 25.39
CA ASP A 227 30.52 -8.89 26.51
C ASP A 227 31.98 -8.68 26.94
#